data_AF-A0A0N8P1E8-F1
#
_entry.id   AF-A0A0N8P1E8-F1
#
_cell.length_a   1.000
_cell.length_b   1.000
_cell.length_c   1.000
_cell.angle_alpha   90.00
_cell.angle_beta   90.00
_cell.angle_gamma   90.00
#
_symmetry.space_group_name_H-M   'P 1'
#
loop_
_entity.id
_entity.type
_entity.pdbx_description
1 polymer ?
#
loop_
_entity_poly.entity_id
_entity_poly.type
_entity_poly.pdbx_seq_one_letter_code
_entity_poly.pdbx_strand_id
1 'polypeptide(L)'
;MDAIIEPLSLIMQSFWHVVGSKEMSHHSDDQLLQAGSESFWEPGNYKRATKRIEDGYKLCNDLQQLVQERADIEKGYAKSLRAWSKKWAELIEKGPEYGTTEAAWKGVLTESERICDVHMKIKDNLCNDVNTQIKTWQKENYHHTLMQIKERKDLEDLFKKAQKPWAKLLAKVEKAKADYHSACKTERSATNQERNANADSSLSPDQVKKMHDRVQKTKDQVQKCREKYEQAIAEITKYNSVYIEDMTSVFDKCQTFEKTRMEFFKEILFNVHACLDLTKVQSLPQIYEEFYHTINNADQQKDLKFWSNKYGINMAMNWPAFVEYTEEFRDIAKGNKSKEALPAAPITLINQRPVAEDVHEYPSTNSLKKNTSTVGSASSRASMKSEISATQSSSTTSEAKASAVAATTATTAAAATVAASNRNPSVTNGNGKVDSNPFEEEEEWDEADNVLVDNGEPGVPVKALYDYEGAESDELTFKQGDVFEKLEDEDEQGWCKGRMNGRVGLYPANYVENINA
;
A
#
# COMPACT_ATOMS: atom_id res chain seq x y z
N MET A 1 14.66 39.22 -33.15
CA MET A 1 15.27 37.92 -33.49
C MET A 1 14.77 36.94 -32.44
N ASP A 2 13.67 36.25 -32.75
CA ASP A 2 12.73 35.77 -31.74
C ASP A 2 12.41 34.30 -32.03
N ALA A 3 12.86 33.39 -31.17
CA ALA A 3 12.47 31.97 -31.10
C ALA A 3 13.08 31.31 -29.84
N ILE A 4 12.61 30.10 -29.51
CA ILE A 4 13.22 29.16 -28.56
C ILE A 4 13.16 29.57 -27.06
N ILE A 5 12.03 30.08 -26.57
CA ILE A 5 11.54 29.78 -25.19
C ILE A 5 10.02 29.52 -25.19
N GLU A 6 9.60 28.41 -25.79
CA GLU A 6 8.40 27.61 -25.42
C GLU A 6 8.62 26.22 -26.04
N PRO A 7 8.54 25.12 -25.26
CA PRO A 7 7.30 24.33 -25.26
C PRO A 7 7.06 23.56 -23.94
N LEU A 8 6.94 24.25 -22.80
CA LEU A 8 6.62 23.62 -21.50
C LEU A 8 5.21 23.96 -20.98
N SER A 9 4.64 25.08 -21.39
CA SER A 9 3.26 25.51 -21.09
C SER A 9 2.22 24.52 -21.63
N LEU A 10 2.34 24.17 -22.92
CA LEU A 10 1.41 23.30 -23.63
C LEU A 10 1.35 21.88 -23.06
N ILE A 11 2.48 21.31 -22.61
CA ILE A 11 2.50 19.95 -22.04
C ILE A 11 1.74 19.91 -20.70
N MET A 12 1.87 20.94 -19.87
CA MET A 12 1.09 21.05 -18.63
C MET A 12 -0.42 21.28 -18.89
N GLN A 13 -0.78 22.03 -19.92
CA GLN A 13 -2.19 22.20 -20.32
C GLN A 13 -2.82 20.92 -20.88
N SER A 14 -2.07 20.11 -21.62
CA SER A 14 -2.55 18.81 -22.11
C SER A 14 -2.83 17.83 -20.97
N PHE A 15 -1.97 17.77 -19.95
CA PHE A 15 -2.16 16.86 -18.82
C PHE A 15 -3.41 17.22 -17.98
N TRP A 16 -3.72 18.52 -17.87
CA TRP A 16 -4.91 19.00 -17.15
C TRP A 16 -6.25 18.64 -17.82
N HIS A 17 -6.27 18.43 -19.14
CA HIS A 17 -7.51 18.09 -19.86
C HIS A 17 -7.86 16.59 -19.84
N VAL A 18 -6.91 15.71 -19.54
CA VAL A 18 -7.14 14.24 -19.55
C VAL A 18 -7.59 13.70 -18.18
N VAL A 19 -7.25 14.39 -17.08
CA VAL A 19 -7.67 14.01 -15.71
C VAL A 19 -9.03 14.65 -15.33
N GLY A 20 -9.58 15.52 -16.17
CA GLY A 20 -10.77 16.34 -15.90
C GLY A 20 -12.13 15.64 -16.06
N SER A 21 -12.33 14.41 -15.55
CA SER A 21 -13.64 13.73 -15.59
C SER A 21 -13.89 12.67 -14.49
N LYS A 22 -13.64 13.02 -13.22
CA LYS A 22 -14.48 12.61 -12.07
C LYS A 22 -14.18 13.48 -10.85
N GLU A 23 -15.24 14.04 -10.27
CA GLU A 23 -15.36 14.53 -8.88
C GLU A 23 -14.14 15.22 -8.22
N MET A 24 -13.82 16.44 -8.67
CA MET A 24 -13.19 17.40 -7.75
C MET A 24 -14.23 17.93 -6.77
N SER A 25 -13.96 17.76 -5.46
CA SER A 25 -14.88 18.04 -4.35
C SER A 25 -15.51 19.44 -4.37
N HIS A 26 -16.77 19.51 -3.92
CA HIS A 26 -17.64 20.68 -3.92
C HIS A 26 -17.16 21.80 -2.97
N HIS A 27 -16.27 22.68 -3.44
CA HIS A 27 -15.86 23.91 -2.73
C HIS A 27 -16.09 25.17 -3.60
N SER A 28 -17.37 25.46 -3.84
CA SER A 28 -17.87 26.73 -4.32
C SER A 28 -18.57 27.47 -3.16
N ASP A 29 -17.83 28.32 -2.44
CA ASP A 29 -18.29 29.08 -1.25
C ASP A 29 -19.25 30.25 -1.58
N ASP A 30 -20.24 30.00 -2.45
CA ASP A 30 -21.28 30.96 -2.86
C ASP A 30 -22.68 30.62 -2.29
N GLN A 31 -22.79 29.58 -1.45
CA GLN A 31 -24.03 29.33 -0.71
C GLN A 31 -24.11 30.27 0.50
N LEU A 32 -24.74 31.43 0.31
CA LEU A 32 -24.81 32.52 1.31
C LEU A 32 -25.12 32.01 2.73
N LEU A 33 -24.21 32.34 3.66
CA LEU A 33 -24.31 32.00 5.08
C LEU A 33 -25.54 32.64 5.74
N GLN A 34 -26.67 31.94 5.72
CA GLN A 34 -27.77 32.23 6.64
C GLN A 34 -27.30 31.96 8.08
N ALA A 35 -27.63 32.88 8.99
CA ALA A 35 -27.27 32.77 10.40
C ALA A 35 -28.15 31.74 11.14
N GLY A 36 -27.95 30.46 10.81
CA GLY A 36 -28.52 29.33 11.54
C GLY A 36 -27.78 29.02 12.85
N SER A 37 -28.35 28.13 13.66
CA SER A 37 -27.80 27.67 14.95
C SER A 37 -26.43 26.96 14.87
N GLU A 38 -25.96 26.69 13.66
CA GLU A 38 -24.65 26.12 13.32
C GLU A 38 -23.52 27.18 13.27
N SER A 39 -23.87 28.46 13.26
CA SER A 39 -22.92 29.59 13.12
C SER A 39 -21.80 29.53 14.16
N PHE A 40 -20.55 29.75 13.74
CA PHE A 40 -19.36 29.80 14.60
C PHE A 40 -19.52 30.77 15.79
N TRP A 41 -20.27 31.86 15.59
CA TRP A 41 -20.49 32.93 16.56
C TRP A 41 -21.42 32.54 17.71
N GLU A 42 -22.16 31.43 17.62
CA GLU A 42 -23.04 30.96 18.69
C GLU A 42 -22.26 30.37 19.88
N PRO A 43 -22.86 30.37 21.09
CA PRO A 43 -22.23 29.83 22.30
C PRO A 43 -21.75 28.37 22.16
N GLY A 44 -20.44 28.17 22.14
CA GLY A 44 -19.79 26.86 22.05
C GLY A 44 -19.49 26.31 20.65
N ASN A 45 -19.94 26.94 19.56
CA ASN A 45 -19.77 26.38 18.21
C ASN A 45 -18.32 26.41 17.69
N TYR A 46 -17.45 27.23 18.29
CA TYR A 46 -15.99 27.18 18.10
C TYR A 46 -15.36 25.79 18.35
N LYS A 47 -16.07 24.87 19.04
CA LYS A 47 -15.64 23.48 19.22
C LYS A 47 -15.34 22.75 17.91
N ARG A 48 -15.95 23.16 16.78
CA ARG A 48 -15.60 22.63 15.45
C ARG A 48 -14.12 22.92 15.11
N ALA A 49 -13.66 24.13 15.39
CA ALA A 49 -12.27 24.54 15.16
C ALA A 49 -11.29 23.84 16.13
N THR A 50 -11.64 23.67 17.41
CA THR A 50 -10.75 22.97 18.37
C THR A 50 -10.74 21.45 18.20
N LYS A 51 -11.82 20.84 17.69
CA LYS A 51 -11.84 19.42 17.31
C LYS A 51 -10.86 19.14 16.17
N ARG A 52 -10.74 20.04 15.17
CA ARG A 52 -9.79 19.89 14.05
C ARG A 52 -8.35 19.67 14.49
N ILE A 53 -7.94 20.22 15.64
CA ILE A 53 -6.60 20.00 16.23
C ILE A 53 -6.41 18.53 16.62
N GLU A 54 -7.43 17.91 17.25
CA GLU A 54 -7.40 16.48 17.60
C GLU A 54 -7.53 15.57 16.39
N ASP A 55 -8.36 15.95 15.41
CA ASP A 55 -8.46 15.19 14.17
C ASP A 55 -7.15 15.28 13.35
N GLY A 56 -6.46 16.42 13.38
CA GLY A 56 -5.12 16.58 12.80
C GLY A 56 -4.07 15.65 13.43
N TYR A 57 -4.15 15.38 14.73
CA TYR A 57 -3.30 14.38 15.39
C TYR A 57 -3.62 12.95 14.93
N LYS A 58 -4.91 12.62 14.68
CA LYS A 58 -5.31 11.32 14.12
C LYS A 58 -4.82 11.15 12.69
N LEU A 59 -4.98 12.18 11.85
CA LEU A 59 -4.46 12.20 10.48
C LEU A 59 -2.94 11.94 10.39
N CYS A 60 -2.16 12.30 11.43
CA CYS A 60 -0.74 11.93 11.49
C CYS A 60 -0.53 10.42 11.72
N ASN A 61 -1.42 9.73 12.44
CA ASN A 61 -1.40 8.26 12.54
C ASN A 61 -1.87 7.62 11.24
N ASP A 62 -2.94 8.14 10.65
CA ASP A 62 -3.53 7.62 9.41
C ASP A 62 -2.51 7.69 8.24
N LEU A 63 -1.76 8.80 8.16
CA LEU A 63 -0.65 8.94 7.22
C LEU A 63 0.53 8.01 7.52
N GLN A 64 0.83 7.74 8.81
CA GLN A 64 1.86 6.75 9.17
C GLN A 64 1.46 5.33 8.76
N GLN A 65 0.18 5.00 8.92
CA GLN A 65 -0.38 3.70 8.57
C GLN A 65 -0.34 3.48 7.06
N LEU A 66 -0.79 4.46 6.27
CA LEU A 66 -0.70 4.47 4.80
C LEU A 66 0.75 4.25 4.32
N VAL A 67 1.72 4.96 4.90
CA VAL A 67 3.15 4.81 4.57
C VAL A 67 3.69 3.45 5.01
N GLN A 68 3.22 2.90 6.14
CA GLN A 68 3.64 1.60 6.65
C GLN A 68 3.11 0.45 5.79
N GLU A 69 1.83 0.46 5.44
CA GLU A 69 1.18 -0.52 4.57
C GLU A 69 1.84 -0.53 3.19
N ARG A 70 2.10 0.64 2.61
CA ARG A 70 2.86 0.74 1.36
C ARG A 70 4.26 0.13 1.51
N ALA A 71 4.98 0.42 2.59
CA ALA A 71 6.29 -0.15 2.83
C ALA A 71 6.26 -1.69 2.98
N ASP A 72 5.21 -2.25 3.59
CA ASP A 72 5.04 -3.69 3.73
C ASP A 72 4.70 -4.39 2.39
N ILE A 73 4.02 -3.72 1.45
CA ILE A 73 3.84 -4.21 0.06
C ILE A 73 5.18 -4.36 -0.65
N GLU A 74 6.06 -3.34 -0.62
CA GLU A 74 7.39 -3.38 -1.24
C GLU A 74 8.25 -4.54 -0.69
N LYS A 75 8.19 -4.75 0.62
CA LYS A 75 8.83 -5.88 1.33
C LYS A 75 8.17 -7.22 1.03
N GLY A 76 6.88 -7.26 0.70
CA GLY A 76 6.18 -8.43 0.19
C GLY A 76 6.76 -8.87 -1.16
N TYR A 77 6.80 -7.95 -2.13
CA TYR A 77 7.37 -8.21 -3.46
C TYR A 77 8.84 -8.65 -3.40
N ALA A 78 9.68 -7.94 -2.64
CA ALA A 78 11.08 -8.30 -2.44
C ALA A 78 11.27 -9.70 -1.84
N LYS A 79 10.43 -10.10 -0.87
CA LYS A 79 10.44 -11.47 -0.33
C LYS A 79 10.10 -12.52 -1.38
N SER A 80 9.10 -12.26 -2.22
CA SER A 80 8.69 -13.18 -3.29
C SER A 80 9.80 -13.39 -4.30
N LEU A 81 10.45 -12.32 -4.77
CA LEU A 81 11.63 -12.40 -5.65
C LEU A 81 12.77 -13.23 -5.02
N ARG A 82 13.13 -12.96 -3.76
CA ARG A 82 14.20 -13.68 -3.06
C ARG A 82 13.87 -15.16 -2.81
N ALA A 83 12.61 -15.49 -2.55
CA ALA A 83 12.16 -16.88 -2.41
C ALA A 83 12.16 -17.64 -3.75
N TRP A 84 11.71 -16.96 -4.82
CA TRP A 84 11.73 -17.47 -6.20
C TRP A 84 13.16 -17.71 -6.70
N SER A 85 14.06 -16.73 -6.50
CA SER A 85 15.48 -16.85 -6.86
C SER A 85 16.11 -18.08 -6.22
N LYS A 86 15.99 -18.20 -4.89
CA LYS A 86 16.56 -19.34 -4.15
C LYS A 86 16.02 -20.69 -4.66
N LYS A 87 14.71 -20.79 -4.91
CA LYS A 87 14.09 -22.00 -5.47
C LYS A 87 14.73 -22.39 -6.80
N TRP A 88 14.89 -21.43 -7.72
CA TRP A 88 15.46 -21.71 -9.03
C TRP A 88 16.97 -21.93 -9.02
N ALA A 89 17.73 -21.24 -8.16
CA ALA A 89 19.16 -21.51 -7.98
C ALA A 89 19.41 -22.98 -7.62
N GLU A 90 18.63 -23.50 -6.66
CA GLU A 90 18.65 -24.89 -6.23
C GLU A 90 18.17 -25.89 -7.28
N LEU A 91 17.34 -25.48 -8.26
CA LEU A 91 16.86 -26.34 -9.35
C LEU A 91 17.86 -26.37 -10.51
N ILE A 92 18.48 -25.24 -10.84
CA ILE A 92 19.45 -25.13 -11.94
C ILE A 92 20.76 -25.82 -11.55
N GLU A 93 21.27 -25.63 -10.33
CA GLU A 93 22.48 -26.30 -9.83
C GLU A 93 22.36 -27.83 -9.78
N LYS A 94 21.14 -28.36 -9.62
CA LYS A 94 20.84 -29.80 -9.62
C LYS A 94 20.34 -30.30 -10.99
N GLY A 95 20.26 -29.41 -11.98
CA GLY A 95 19.71 -29.67 -13.31
C GLY A 95 20.70 -30.33 -14.27
N PRO A 96 20.25 -30.65 -15.50
CA PRO A 96 21.12 -31.16 -16.57
C PRO A 96 21.82 -30.05 -17.37
N GLU A 97 21.42 -28.79 -17.16
CA GLU A 97 21.97 -27.61 -17.85
C GLU A 97 23.38 -27.28 -17.33
N TYR A 98 24.27 -26.78 -18.19
CA TYR A 98 25.67 -26.52 -17.84
C TYR A 98 26.29 -25.36 -18.63
N GLY A 99 27.39 -24.82 -18.14
CA GLY A 99 28.27 -23.97 -18.93
C GLY A 99 27.77 -22.53 -19.08
N THR A 100 27.82 -21.97 -20.29
CA THR A 100 27.49 -20.55 -20.50
C THR A 100 25.99 -20.29 -20.58
N THR A 101 25.18 -21.26 -21.03
CA THR A 101 23.71 -21.19 -20.97
C THR A 101 23.18 -21.32 -19.54
N GLU A 102 23.79 -22.20 -18.71
CA GLU A 102 23.54 -22.24 -17.26
C GLU A 102 23.84 -20.90 -16.58
N ALA A 103 24.94 -20.24 -16.96
CA ALA A 103 25.31 -18.93 -16.45
C ALA A 103 24.31 -17.84 -16.88
N ALA A 104 23.81 -17.87 -18.13
CA ALA A 104 22.76 -16.96 -18.60
C ALA A 104 21.45 -17.14 -17.82
N TRP A 105 21.04 -18.38 -17.54
CA TRP A 105 19.90 -18.71 -16.67
C TRP A 105 20.10 -18.20 -15.23
N LYS A 106 21.29 -18.35 -14.65
CA LYS A 106 21.63 -17.78 -13.33
C LYS A 106 21.70 -16.24 -13.34
N GLY A 107 21.86 -15.62 -14.50
CA GLY A 107 21.72 -14.18 -14.70
C GLY A 107 20.34 -13.64 -14.30
N VAL A 108 19.26 -14.38 -14.61
CA VAL A 108 17.87 -13.99 -14.25
C VAL A 108 17.70 -13.92 -12.73
N LEU A 109 18.32 -14.86 -12.00
CA LEU A 109 18.26 -14.90 -10.54
C LEU A 109 19.04 -13.74 -9.92
N THR A 110 20.18 -13.40 -10.52
CA THR A 110 21.05 -12.29 -10.10
C THR A 110 20.38 -10.92 -10.31
N GLU A 111 19.60 -10.78 -11.39
CA GLU A 111 18.71 -9.63 -11.62
C GLU A 111 17.69 -9.49 -10.49
N SER A 112 16.92 -10.56 -10.23
CA SER A 112 15.80 -10.54 -9.30
C SER A 112 16.22 -10.35 -7.84
N GLU A 113 17.41 -10.82 -7.46
CA GLU A 113 18.00 -10.53 -6.15
C GLU A 113 18.37 -9.05 -5.96
N ARG A 114 18.82 -8.38 -7.04
CA ARG A 114 19.14 -6.94 -6.99
C ARG A 114 17.90 -6.07 -7.05
N ILE A 115 16.86 -6.46 -7.78
CA ILE A 115 15.53 -5.82 -7.71
C ILE A 115 14.94 -5.99 -6.30
N CYS A 116 15.04 -7.17 -5.70
CA CYS A 116 14.67 -7.38 -4.30
C CYS A 116 15.37 -6.39 -3.35
N ASP A 117 16.67 -6.15 -3.50
CA ASP A 117 17.40 -5.18 -2.67
C ASP A 117 17.01 -3.72 -2.94
N VAL A 118 16.62 -3.36 -4.17
CA VAL A 118 16.02 -2.06 -4.48
C VAL A 118 14.70 -1.88 -3.72
N HIS A 119 13.76 -2.84 -3.79
CA HIS A 119 12.48 -2.73 -3.10
C HIS A 119 12.59 -2.82 -1.56
N MET A 120 13.54 -3.60 -1.04
CA MET A 120 13.88 -3.57 0.39
C MET A 120 14.36 -2.18 0.83
N LYS A 121 15.21 -1.51 0.03
CA LYS A 121 15.66 -0.15 0.31
C LYS A 121 14.52 0.86 0.27
N ILE A 122 13.57 0.75 -0.67
CA ILE A 122 12.36 1.59 -0.69
C ILE A 122 11.56 1.41 0.59
N LYS A 123 11.30 0.16 1.01
CA LYS A 123 10.65 -0.15 2.30
C LYS A 123 11.41 0.42 3.50
N ASP A 124 12.74 0.40 3.48
CA ASP A 124 13.55 0.94 4.57
C ASP A 124 13.49 2.47 4.61
N ASN A 125 13.60 3.18 3.48
CA ASN A 125 13.42 4.63 3.44
C ASN A 125 12.02 5.07 3.93
N LEU A 126 10.95 4.39 3.46
CA LEU A 126 9.57 4.68 3.89
C LEU A 126 9.39 4.49 5.41
N CYS A 127 9.91 3.40 5.98
CA CYS A 127 9.80 3.12 7.42
C CYS A 127 10.70 4.02 8.27
N ASN A 128 11.96 4.22 7.87
CA ASN A 128 13.02 4.74 8.72
C ASN A 128 13.22 6.24 8.54
N ASP A 129 12.96 6.79 7.35
CA ASP A 129 13.09 8.23 7.08
C ASP A 129 11.71 8.90 7.14
N VAL A 130 10.76 8.47 6.29
CA VAL A 130 9.45 9.13 6.17
C VAL A 130 8.59 8.92 7.43
N ASN A 131 8.40 7.67 7.84
CA ASN A 131 7.60 7.38 9.04
C ASN A 131 8.22 7.92 10.33
N THR A 132 9.55 8.06 10.40
CA THR A 132 10.24 8.72 11.52
C THR A 132 10.03 10.23 11.53
N GLN A 133 10.02 10.90 10.36
CA GLN A 133 9.69 12.32 10.26
C GLN A 133 8.26 12.60 10.76
N ILE A 134 7.27 11.81 10.32
CA ILE A 134 5.87 11.98 10.79
C ILE A 134 5.77 11.80 12.31
N LYS A 135 6.40 10.75 12.87
CA LYS A 135 6.41 10.47 14.32
C LYS A 135 7.08 11.59 15.12
N THR A 136 8.17 12.14 14.60
CA THR A 136 8.94 13.22 15.26
C THR A 136 8.12 14.52 15.24
N TRP A 137 7.64 14.94 14.08
CA TRP A 137 6.83 16.15 13.93
C TRP A 137 5.53 16.08 14.74
N GLN A 138 4.83 14.94 14.70
CA GLN A 138 3.60 14.72 15.49
C GLN A 138 3.88 14.87 17.00
N LYS A 139 4.98 14.32 17.50
CA LYS A 139 5.40 14.42 18.91
C LYS A 139 5.80 15.84 19.32
N GLU A 140 6.37 16.62 18.41
CA GLU A 140 6.79 18.01 18.66
C GLU A 140 5.63 19.02 18.58
N ASN A 141 4.58 18.71 17.81
CA ASN A 141 3.43 19.60 17.61
C ASN A 141 2.20 19.24 18.47
N TYR A 142 2.09 17.99 18.96
CA TYR A 142 0.97 17.53 19.79
C TYR A 142 1.45 16.93 21.12
N HIS A 143 1.25 17.66 22.20
CA HIS A 143 1.65 17.24 23.55
C HIS A 143 0.46 16.64 24.31
N HIS A 144 0.60 15.42 24.82
CA HIS A 144 -0.43 14.82 25.68
C HIS A 144 -0.31 15.31 27.12
N THR A 145 -1.42 15.77 27.69
CA THR A 145 -1.59 16.05 29.13
C THR A 145 -2.70 15.13 29.66
N LEU A 146 -2.32 14.13 30.46
CA LEU A 146 -3.20 13.01 30.83
C LEU A 146 -3.74 12.30 29.59
N MET A 147 -5.03 12.45 29.29
CA MET A 147 -5.71 11.85 28.12
C MET A 147 -6.22 12.90 27.13
N GLN A 148 -5.62 14.10 27.12
CA GLN A 148 -6.03 15.20 26.24
C GLN A 148 -4.83 15.83 25.53
N ILE A 149 -4.99 16.15 24.25
CA ILE A 149 -4.03 16.97 23.50
C ILE A 149 -4.05 18.39 24.09
N LYS A 150 -2.89 18.84 24.57
CA LYS A 150 -2.70 20.10 25.28
C LYS A 150 -3.04 21.30 24.40
N GLU A 151 -2.63 21.28 23.14
CA GLU A 151 -2.84 22.38 22.18
C GLU A 151 -4.33 22.62 21.91
N ARG A 152 -5.12 21.53 21.80
CA ARG A 152 -6.59 21.60 21.75
C ARG A 152 -7.16 22.23 23.01
N LYS A 153 -6.70 21.78 24.18
CA LYS A 153 -7.16 22.27 25.49
C LYS A 153 -6.89 23.76 25.69
N ASP A 154 -5.66 24.19 25.42
CA ASP A 154 -5.21 25.58 25.55
C ASP A 154 -6.04 26.51 24.66
N LEU A 155 -6.30 26.12 23.40
CA LEU A 155 -7.13 26.88 22.47
C LEU A 155 -8.63 26.86 22.83
N GLU A 156 -9.15 25.76 23.36
CA GLU A 156 -10.53 25.70 23.86
C GLU A 156 -10.73 26.59 25.09
N ASP A 157 -9.77 26.64 26.02
CA ASP A 157 -9.83 27.50 27.21
C ASP A 157 -9.60 28.99 26.84
N LEU A 158 -8.88 29.29 25.76
CA LEU A 158 -8.83 30.64 25.15
C LEU A 158 -10.17 31.04 24.53
N PHE A 159 -10.84 30.19 23.75
CA PHE A 159 -12.18 30.49 23.22
C PHE A 159 -13.22 30.68 24.34
N LYS A 160 -13.18 29.86 25.40
CA LYS A 160 -14.02 30.07 26.60
C LYS A 160 -13.79 31.44 27.22
N LYS A 161 -12.53 31.89 27.29
CA LYS A 161 -12.17 33.22 27.83
C LYS A 161 -12.73 34.35 26.97
N ALA A 162 -12.59 34.26 25.66
CA ALA A 162 -13.10 35.24 24.68
C ALA A 162 -14.64 35.33 24.67
N GLN A 163 -15.34 34.18 24.64
CA GLN A 163 -16.80 34.16 24.50
C GLN A 163 -17.56 34.45 25.80
N LYS A 164 -16.97 34.17 26.97
CA LYS A 164 -17.64 34.26 28.28
C LYS A 164 -18.31 35.61 28.60
N PRO A 165 -17.72 36.79 28.30
CA PRO A 165 -18.37 38.07 28.54
C PRO A 165 -19.60 38.28 27.65
N TRP A 166 -19.48 37.98 26.35
CA TRP A 166 -20.58 38.12 25.38
C TRP A 166 -21.73 37.14 25.67
N ALA A 167 -21.42 35.87 25.96
CA ALA A 167 -22.42 34.88 26.34
C ALA A 167 -23.19 35.26 27.63
N LYS A 168 -22.54 35.95 28.57
CA LYS A 168 -23.20 36.51 29.77
C LYS A 168 -24.15 37.67 29.43
N LEU A 169 -23.82 38.49 28.43
CA LEU A 169 -24.72 39.52 27.91
C LEU A 169 -25.90 38.90 27.14
N LEU A 170 -25.66 37.88 26.31
CA LEU A 170 -26.72 37.13 25.61
C LEU A 170 -27.73 36.53 26.60
N ALA A 171 -27.25 35.91 27.70
CA ALA A 171 -28.12 35.39 28.75
C ALA A 171 -28.96 36.48 29.45
N LYS A 172 -28.46 37.73 29.54
CA LYS A 172 -29.24 38.89 30.02
C LYS A 172 -30.30 39.33 29.00
N VAL A 173 -29.96 39.32 27.71
CA VAL A 173 -30.87 39.65 26.60
C VAL A 173 -32.03 38.66 26.53
N GLU A 174 -31.74 37.35 26.47
CA GLU A 174 -32.78 36.30 26.40
C GLU A 174 -33.66 36.27 27.67
N LYS A 175 -33.12 36.59 28.85
CA LYS A 175 -33.94 36.79 30.04
C LYS A 175 -34.88 37.99 29.91
N ALA A 176 -34.37 39.16 29.50
CA ALA A 176 -35.18 40.36 29.36
C ALA A 176 -36.27 40.21 28.28
N LYS A 177 -35.96 39.50 27.19
CA LYS A 177 -36.89 39.05 26.13
C LYS A 177 -38.01 38.17 26.70
N ALA A 178 -37.67 37.18 27.53
CA ALA A 178 -38.66 36.32 28.18
C ALA A 178 -39.54 37.09 29.18
N ASP A 179 -38.95 37.98 30.00
CA ASP A 179 -39.67 38.85 30.94
C ASP A 179 -40.64 39.80 30.20
N TYR A 180 -40.22 40.35 29.06
CA TYR A 180 -41.05 41.18 28.17
C TYR A 180 -42.18 40.38 27.51
N HIS A 181 -41.89 39.22 26.92
CA HIS A 181 -42.92 38.35 26.33
C HIS A 181 -43.94 37.86 27.37
N SER A 182 -43.51 37.63 28.61
CA SER A 182 -44.40 37.29 29.73
C SER A 182 -45.30 38.45 30.13
N ALA A 183 -44.76 39.68 30.23
CA ALA A 183 -45.54 40.89 30.46
C ALA A 183 -46.60 41.10 29.36
N CYS A 184 -46.23 40.98 28.09
CA CYS A 184 -47.15 41.14 26.95
C CYS A 184 -48.27 40.08 26.92
N LYS A 185 -47.98 38.83 27.32
CA LYS A 185 -49.03 37.80 27.51
C LYS A 185 -49.97 38.15 28.67
N THR A 186 -49.43 38.69 29.75
CA THR A 186 -50.19 39.10 30.95
C THR A 186 -51.10 40.30 30.66
N GLU A 187 -50.61 41.30 29.93
CA GLU A 187 -51.39 42.46 29.48
C GLU A 187 -52.56 42.03 28.59
N ARG A 188 -52.33 41.21 27.56
CA ARG A 188 -53.41 40.69 26.69
C ARG A 188 -54.48 39.93 27.48
N SER A 189 -54.07 39.19 28.52
CA SER A 189 -54.99 38.50 29.43
C SER A 189 -55.81 39.49 30.28
N ALA A 190 -55.18 40.54 30.81
CA ALA A 190 -55.87 41.61 31.54
C ALA A 190 -56.86 42.37 30.65
N THR A 191 -56.46 42.78 29.45
CA THR A 191 -57.31 43.51 28.49
C THR A 191 -58.51 42.68 28.03
N ASN A 192 -58.34 41.37 27.84
CA ASN A 192 -59.46 40.46 27.57
C ASN A 192 -60.41 40.35 28.78
N GLN A 193 -59.89 40.34 30.01
CA GLN A 193 -60.70 40.28 31.23
C GLN A 193 -61.45 41.61 31.49
N GLU A 194 -60.84 42.75 31.21
CA GLU A 194 -61.48 44.08 31.19
C GLU A 194 -62.60 44.14 30.15
N ARG A 195 -62.32 43.77 28.89
CA ARG A 195 -63.34 43.78 27.82
C ARG A 195 -64.54 42.89 28.16
N ASN A 196 -64.30 41.72 28.74
CA ASN A 196 -65.38 40.82 29.16
C ASN A 196 -66.15 41.42 30.36
N ALA A 197 -65.47 42.06 31.33
CA ALA A 197 -66.13 42.73 32.45
C ALA A 197 -66.97 43.94 32.02
N ASN A 198 -66.52 44.71 31.02
CA ASN A 198 -67.27 45.82 30.42
C ASN A 198 -68.55 45.36 29.67
N ALA A 199 -68.65 44.07 29.34
CA ALA A 199 -69.82 43.46 28.71
C ALA A 199 -70.77 42.75 29.71
N ASP A 200 -70.37 42.62 30.97
CA ASP A 200 -71.13 41.93 32.02
C ASP A 200 -71.83 42.94 32.93
N SER A 201 -73.13 43.14 32.69
CA SER A 201 -73.97 44.05 33.46
C SER A 201 -74.27 43.60 34.90
N SER A 202 -73.77 42.43 35.33
CA SER A 202 -73.87 41.98 36.73
C SER A 202 -72.74 42.51 37.63
N LEU A 203 -71.66 43.04 37.04
CA LEU A 203 -70.50 43.54 37.79
C LEU A 203 -70.70 44.97 38.30
N SER A 204 -70.16 45.27 39.48
CA SER A 204 -70.21 46.61 40.07
C SER A 204 -69.23 47.57 39.36
N PRO A 205 -69.48 48.90 39.40
CA PRO A 205 -68.55 49.90 38.88
C PRO A 205 -67.12 49.79 39.47
N ASP A 206 -67.00 49.40 40.74
CA ASP A 206 -65.70 49.19 41.39
C ASP A 206 -64.99 47.92 40.88
N GLN A 207 -65.73 46.86 40.54
CA GLN A 207 -65.16 45.65 39.93
C GLN A 207 -64.66 45.94 38.50
N VAL A 208 -65.43 46.70 37.73
CA VAL A 208 -65.04 47.16 36.38
C VAL A 208 -63.81 48.07 36.47
N LYS A 209 -63.82 49.08 37.34
CA LYS A 209 -62.67 49.97 37.58
C LYS A 209 -61.41 49.20 37.98
N LYS A 210 -61.53 48.19 38.84
CA LYS A 210 -60.41 47.32 39.25
C LYS A 210 -59.81 46.52 38.08
N MET A 211 -60.59 46.20 37.04
CA MET A 211 -60.04 45.62 35.80
C MET A 211 -59.28 46.65 34.99
N HIS A 212 -59.79 47.88 34.87
CA HIS A 212 -59.10 48.99 34.19
C HIS A 212 -57.76 49.34 34.86
N ASP A 213 -57.75 49.50 36.18
CA ASP A 213 -56.54 49.74 36.99
C ASP A 213 -55.50 48.62 36.79
N ARG A 214 -55.96 47.37 36.65
CA ARG A 214 -55.11 46.20 36.38
C ARG A 214 -54.53 46.23 34.96
N VAL A 215 -55.31 46.62 33.96
CA VAL A 215 -54.85 46.77 32.57
C VAL A 215 -53.77 47.84 32.47
N GLN A 216 -53.98 49.02 33.08
CA GLN A 216 -52.96 50.07 33.09
C GLN A 216 -51.67 49.59 33.78
N LYS A 217 -51.78 48.97 34.95
CA LYS A 217 -50.63 48.39 35.65
C LYS A 217 -49.88 47.34 34.81
N THR A 218 -50.57 46.56 33.98
CA THR A 218 -49.88 45.63 33.05
C THR A 218 -49.21 46.34 31.87
N LYS A 219 -49.77 47.46 31.36
CA LYS A 219 -49.13 48.28 30.32
C LYS A 219 -47.84 48.93 30.82
N ASP A 220 -47.87 49.50 32.02
CA ASP A 220 -46.70 50.09 32.67
C ASP A 220 -45.59 49.03 32.86
N GLN A 221 -45.98 47.80 33.22
CA GLN A 221 -45.05 46.67 33.37
C GLN A 221 -44.51 46.15 32.03
N VAL A 222 -45.29 46.18 30.94
CA VAL A 222 -44.82 45.88 29.58
C VAL A 222 -43.77 46.88 29.14
N GLN A 223 -44.04 48.18 29.27
CA GLN A 223 -43.10 49.25 28.92
C GLN A 223 -41.80 49.14 29.74
N LYS A 224 -41.91 48.90 31.05
CA LYS A 224 -40.75 48.69 31.94
C LYS A 224 -39.93 47.43 31.64
N CYS A 225 -40.55 46.38 31.08
CA CYS A 225 -39.80 45.22 30.57
C CYS A 225 -39.17 45.51 29.20
N ARG A 226 -39.85 46.28 28.34
CA ARG A 226 -39.35 46.70 27.03
C ARG A 226 -38.07 47.51 27.17
N GLU A 227 -38.07 48.54 28.02
CA GLU A 227 -36.89 49.40 28.28
C GLU A 227 -35.67 48.59 28.74
N LYS A 228 -35.88 47.59 29.61
CA LYS A 228 -34.82 46.67 30.06
C LYS A 228 -34.30 45.77 28.95
N TYR A 229 -35.17 45.34 28.03
CA TYR A 229 -34.79 44.52 26.89
C TYR A 229 -34.01 45.33 25.85
N GLU A 230 -34.48 46.54 25.53
CA GLU A 230 -33.77 47.50 24.67
C GLU A 230 -32.41 47.91 25.27
N GLN A 231 -32.33 48.11 26.59
CA GLN A 231 -31.06 48.34 27.29
C GLN A 231 -30.12 47.12 27.20
N ALA A 232 -30.63 45.90 27.39
CA ALA A 232 -29.82 44.68 27.28
C ALA A 232 -29.29 44.47 25.85
N ILE A 233 -30.09 44.79 24.83
CA ILE A 233 -29.67 44.79 23.42
C ILE A 233 -28.56 45.84 23.21
N ALA A 234 -28.75 47.08 23.66
CA ALA A 234 -27.73 48.12 23.53
C ALA A 234 -26.39 47.76 24.21
N GLU A 235 -26.44 47.07 25.35
CA GLU A 235 -25.24 46.55 26.04
C GLU A 235 -24.52 45.47 25.23
N ILE A 236 -25.22 44.47 24.67
CA ILE A 236 -24.57 43.42 23.87
C ILE A 236 -24.06 43.97 22.53
N THR A 237 -24.83 44.79 21.83
CA THR A 237 -24.44 45.40 20.56
C THR A 237 -23.18 46.24 20.70
N LYS A 238 -23.03 46.97 21.82
CA LYS A 238 -21.80 47.72 22.12
C LYS A 238 -20.57 46.82 22.36
N TYR A 239 -20.77 45.57 22.77
CA TYR A 239 -19.68 44.61 23.02
C TYR A 239 -19.34 43.72 21.82
N ASN A 240 -20.18 43.69 20.77
CA ASN A 240 -20.00 42.83 19.60
C ASN A 240 -18.62 42.97 18.93
N SER A 241 -18.06 44.17 18.80
CA SER A 241 -16.75 44.36 18.16
C SER A 241 -15.61 43.69 18.94
N VAL A 242 -15.61 43.83 20.27
CA VAL A 242 -14.63 43.20 21.16
C VAL A 242 -14.76 41.67 21.13
N TYR A 243 -15.99 41.17 21.12
CA TYR A 243 -16.26 39.73 20.98
C TYR A 243 -15.75 39.17 19.64
N ILE A 244 -15.96 39.89 18.53
CA ILE A 244 -15.46 39.51 17.21
C ILE A 244 -13.93 39.51 17.19
N GLU A 245 -13.28 40.55 17.72
CA GLU A 245 -11.82 40.67 17.80
C GLU A 245 -11.18 39.56 18.65
N ASP A 246 -11.66 39.35 19.87
CA ASP A 246 -11.15 38.33 20.81
C ASP A 246 -11.30 36.91 20.22
N MET A 247 -12.45 36.59 19.60
CA MET A 247 -12.70 35.28 18.99
C MET A 247 -11.88 35.05 17.72
N THR A 248 -11.76 36.07 16.85
CA THR A 248 -10.96 35.98 15.62
C THR A 248 -9.49 35.75 15.99
N SER A 249 -8.97 36.46 16.99
CA SER A 249 -7.60 36.26 17.49
C SER A 249 -7.32 34.83 17.97
N VAL A 250 -8.32 34.06 18.44
CA VAL A 250 -8.15 32.65 18.81
C VAL A 250 -8.35 31.73 17.59
N PHE A 251 -9.25 32.08 16.68
CA PHE A 251 -9.45 31.34 15.43
C PHE A 251 -8.22 31.39 14.51
N ASP A 252 -7.57 32.54 14.36
CA ASP A 252 -6.36 32.70 13.55
C ASP A 252 -5.19 31.84 14.06
N LYS A 253 -5.13 31.58 15.37
CA LYS A 253 -4.17 30.64 15.97
C LYS A 253 -4.49 29.19 15.58
N CYS A 254 -5.77 28.82 15.51
CA CYS A 254 -6.22 27.51 15.01
C CYS A 254 -5.97 27.35 13.50
N GLN A 255 -6.09 28.42 12.71
CA GLN A 255 -5.76 28.45 11.28
C GLN A 255 -4.24 28.36 11.06
N THR A 256 -3.44 29.06 11.85
CA THR A 256 -1.97 29.02 11.79
C THR A 256 -1.44 27.62 12.12
N PHE A 257 -1.96 27.00 13.19
CA PHE A 257 -1.59 25.64 13.59
C PHE A 257 -1.96 24.59 12.51
N GLU A 258 -3.16 24.70 11.93
CA GLU A 258 -3.58 23.84 10.82
C GLU A 258 -2.69 24.02 9.58
N LYS A 259 -2.34 25.27 9.25
CA LYS A 259 -1.47 25.57 8.11
C LYS A 259 -0.14 24.83 8.22
N THR A 260 0.50 24.84 9.39
CA THR A 260 1.75 24.10 9.64
C THR A 260 1.58 22.60 9.37
N ARG A 261 0.45 22.00 9.79
CA ARG A 261 0.13 20.59 9.48
C ARG A 261 -0.04 20.36 7.99
N MET A 262 -0.75 21.23 7.28
CA MET A 262 -0.98 21.10 5.83
C MET A 262 0.31 21.25 5.02
N GLU A 263 1.18 22.18 5.40
CA GLU A 263 2.50 22.36 4.76
C GLU A 263 3.40 21.15 5.00
N PHE A 264 3.44 20.61 6.25
CA PHE A 264 4.16 19.39 6.56
C PHE A 264 3.64 18.14 5.83
N PHE A 265 2.32 17.95 5.74
CA PHE A 265 1.73 16.83 4.99
C PHE A 265 2.13 16.88 3.51
N LYS A 266 2.16 18.07 2.90
CA LYS A 266 2.61 18.25 1.51
C LYS A 266 4.08 17.86 1.34
N GLU A 267 4.95 18.26 2.26
CA GLU A 267 6.37 17.87 2.26
C GLU A 267 6.54 16.35 2.37
N ILE A 268 5.86 15.72 3.34
CA ILE A 268 5.89 14.26 3.51
C ILE A 268 5.41 13.51 2.27
N LEU A 269 4.35 13.97 1.60
CA LEU A 269 3.86 13.33 0.37
C LEU A 269 4.89 13.44 -0.79
N PHE A 270 5.67 14.52 -0.88
CA PHE A 270 6.80 14.58 -1.81
C PHE A 270 7.96 13.66 -1.39
N ASN A 271 8.21 13.48 -0.08
CA ASN A 271 9.21 12.54 0.41
C ASN A 271 8.79 11.07 0.14
N VAL A 272 7.50 10.74 0.24
CA VAL A 272 6.94 9.45 -0.22
C VAL A 272 7.16 9.27 -1.72
N HIS A 273 6.78 10.24 -2.55
CA HIS A 273 7.01 10.20 -3.99
C HIS A 273 8.49 9.97 -4.34
N ALA A 274 9.41 10.69 -3.69
CA ALA A 274 10.85 10.55 -3.89
C ALA A 274 11.41 9.18 -3.48
N CYS A 275 10.78 8.48 -2.52
CA CYS A 275 11.13 7.10 -2.18
C CYS A 275 10.62 6.09 -3.21
N LEU A 276 9.52 6.37 -3.90
CA LEU A 276 8.82 5.44 -4.80
C LEU A 276 9.23 5.59 -6.28
N ASP A 277 9.88 6.69 -6.68
CA ASP A 277 10.29 6.92 -8.06
C ASP A 277 11.51 6.06 -8.47
N LEU A 278 11.22 4.81 -8.87
CA LEU A 278 12.18 3.85 -9.41
C LEU A 278 13.05 4.42 -10.54
N THR A 279 12.57 5.41 -11.31
CA THR A 279 13.35 6.01 -12.41
C THR A 279 14.56 6.82 -11.94
N LYS A 280 14.66 7.11 -10.64
CA LYS A 280 15.80 7.80 -10.01
C LYS A 280 16.79 6.84 -9.32
N VAL A 281 16.49 5.54 -9.31
CA VAL A 281 17.37 4.52 -8.71
C VAL A 281 18.57 4.29 -9.64
N GLN A 282 19.71 4.91 -9.32
CA GLN A 282 20.92 4.92 -10.17
C GLN A 282 21.44 3.53 -10.55
N SER A 283 21.21 2.51 -9.70
CA SER A 283 21.61 1.12 -9.97
C SER A 283 20.64 0.36 -10.88
N LEU A 284 19.44 0.88 -11.14
CA LEU A 284 18.40 0.15 -11.88
C LEU A 284 18.77 -0.10 -13.35
N PRO A 285 19.31 0.87 -14.13
CA PRO A 285 19.81 0.59 -15.48
C PRO A 285 20.95 -0.45 -15.47
N GLN A 286 21.89 -0.32 -14.53
CA GLN A 286 23.04 -1.22 -14.38
C GLN A 286 22.63 -2.68 -14.13
N ILE A 287 21.51 -2.92 -13.42
CA ILE A 287 20.96 -4.27 -13.22
C ILE A 287 20.63 -4.93 -14.57
N TYR A 288 19.91 -4.22 -15.44
CA TYR A 288 19.50 -4.74 -16.74
C TYR A 288 20.65 -4.80 -17.76
N GLU A 289 21.60 -3.85 -17.72
CA GLU A 289 22.82 -3.90 -18.53
C GLU A 289 23.69 -5.12 -18.20
N GLU A 290 23.95 -5.38 -16.91
CA GLU A 290 24.74 -6.55 -16.48
C GLU A 290 24.02 -7.88 -16.75
N PHE A 291 22.69 -7.91 -16.63
CA PHE A 291 21.87 -9.06 -16.99
C PHE A 291 21.90 -9.34 -18.51
N TYR A 292 21.72 -8.30 -19.34
CA TYR A 292 21.86 -8.40 -20.80
C TYR A 292 23.26 -8.91 -21.19
N HIS A 293 24.32 -8.37 -20.60
CA HIS A 293 25.69 -8.84 -20.86
C HIS A 293 25.89 -10.30 -20.44
N THR A 294 25.25 -10.75 -19.36
CA THR A 294 25.30 -12.15 -18.90
C THR A 294 24.66 -13.09 -19.92
N ILE A 295 23.49 -12.72 -20.49
CA ILE A 295 22.85 -13.49 -21.58
C ILE A 295 23.69 -13.46 -22.85
N ASN A 296 24.17 -12.29 -23.27
CA ASN A 296 24.95 -12.10 -24.52
C ASN A 296 26.31 -12.83 -24.49
N ASN A 297 26.78 -13.26 -23.31
CA ASN A 297 28.01 -14.06 -23.17
C ASN A 297 27.78 -15.58 -23.35
N ALA A 298 26.54 -16.04 -23.54
CA ALA A 298 26.23 -17.43 -23.87
C ALA A 298 26.84 -17.81 -25.24
N ASP A 299 27.58 -18.92 -25.28
CA ASP A 299 28.35 -19.39 -26.43
C ASP A 299 28.18 -20.90 -26.61
N GLN A 300 27.20 -21.26 -27.44
CA GLN A 300 26.93 -22.62 -27.89
C GLN A 300 28.18 -23.36 -28.43
N GLN A 301 29.17 -22.68 -29.01
CA GLN A 301 30.37 -23.34 -29.52
C GLN A 301 31.33 -23.72 -28.40
N LYS A 302 31.43 -22.93 -27.33
CA LYS A 302 32.16 -23.32 -26.11
C LYS A 302 31.51 -24.53 -25.45
N ASP A 303 30.20 -24.52 -25.27
CA ASP A 303 29.49 -25.54 -24.51
C ASP A 303 29.38 -26.88 -25.28
N LEU A 304 29.10 -26.86 -26.59
CA LEU A 304 29.15 -28.07 -27.44
C LEU A 304 30.58 -28.67 -27.52
N LYS A 305 31.62 -27.81 -27.54
CA LYS A 305 33.02 -28.27 -27.51
C LYS A 305 33.40 -28.88 -26.16
N PHE A 306 32.95 -28.28 -25.06
CA PHE A 306 33.10 -28.84 -23.72
C PHE A 306 32.42 -30.22 -23.62
N TRP A 307 31.18 -30.34 -24.08
CA TRP A 307 30.44 -31.61 -24.10
C TRP A 307 31.17 -32.69 -24.91
N SER A 308 31.57 -32.38 -26.15
CA SER A 308 32.29 -33.36 -26.99
C SER A 308 33.61 -33.83 -26.36
N ASN A 309 34.34 -32.93 -25.70
CA ASN A 309 35.59 -33.24 -25.01
C ASN A 309 35.39 -34.07 -23.73
N LYS A 310 34.25 -33.92 -23.03
CA LYS A 310 34.01 -34.53 -21.72
C LYS A 310 33.20 -35.84 -21.78
N TYR A 311 32.30 -35.95 -22.76
CA TYR A 311 31.34 -37.06 -22.88
C TYR A 311 31.14 -37.56 -24.33
N GLY A 312 31.88 -37.04 -25.30
CA GLY A 312 31.66 -37.31 -26.73
C GLY A 312 32.90 -37.79 -27.49
N ILE A 313 32.89 -37.59 -28.81
CA ILE A 313 33.88 -38.14 -29.75
C ILE A 313 35.32 -37.62 -29.56
N ASN A 314 35.51 -36.55 -28.79
CA ASN A 314 36.83 -35.99 -28.51
C ASN A 314 37.45 -36.55 -27.21
N MET A 315 36.77 -37.45 -26.49
CA MET A 315 37.36 -38.16 -25.36
C MET A 315 38.53 -39.05 -25.81
N ALA A 316 39.57 -39.14 -24.98
CA ALA A 316 40.70 -40.04 -25.24
C ALA A 316 40.26 -41.51 -25.16
N MET A 317 40.47 -42.26 -26.24
CA MET A 317 40.19 -43.69 -26.31
C MET A 317 41.50 -44.49 -26.44
N ASN A 318 41.75 -45.37 -25.47
CA ASN A 318 42.82 -46.36 -25.54
C ASN A 318 42.37 -47.51 -26.45
N TRP A 319 42.50 -47.31 -27.76
CA TRP A 319 42.15 -48.31 -28.76
C TRP A 319 42.91 -49.64 -28.55
N PRO A 320 42.26 -50.80 -28.73
CA PRO A 320 42.93 -52.10 -28.56
C PRO A 320 44.14 -52.24 -29.49
N ALA A 321 45.32 -52.32 -28.88
CA ALA A 321 46.59 -52.60 -29.54
C ALA A 321 47.11 -53.99 -29.12
N PHE A 322 48.09 -54.51 -29.85
CA PHE A 322 48.83 -55.70 -29.41
C PHE A 322 49.61 -55.37 -28.13
N VAL A 323 49.36 -56.13 -27.07
CA VAL A 323 50.11 -56.05 -25.80
C VAL A 323 51.04 -57.26 -25.75
N GLU A 324 52.34 -56.99 -25.67
CA GLU A 324 53.35 -58.05 -25.56
C GLU A 324 53.36 -58.65 -24.15
N TYR A 325 53.61 -59.96 -24.05
CA TYR A 325 53.61 -60.67 -22.77
C TYR A 325 54.85 -60.29 -21.94
N THR A 326 54.62 -59.73 -20.75
CA THR A 326 55.64 -59.55 -19.72
C THR A 326 55.29 -60.37 -18.47
N GLU A 327 56.27 -60.66 -17.61
CA GLU A 327 56.00 -61.48 -16.42
C GLU A 327 55.35 -60.69 -15.26
N GLU A 328 55.32 -59.35 -15.33
CA GLU A 328 54.65 -58.50 -14.33
C GLU A 328 53.15 -58.81 -14.18
N PHE A 329 52.50 -59.34 -15.23
CA PHE A 329 51.09 -59.77 -15.19
C PHE A 329 50.80 -60.93 -14.20
N ARG A 330 51.83 -61.51 -13.55
CA ARG A 330 51.68 -62.53 -12.51
C ARG A 330 51.33 -61.98 -11.12
N ASP A 331 51.49 -60.69 -10.86
CA ASP A 331 51.24 -60.13 -9.53
C ASP A 331 49.74 -60.07 -9.21
N ILE A 332 49.25 -61.15 -8.59
CA ILE A 332 47.91 -61.22 -7.99
C ILE A 332 47.82 -60.15 -6.90
N ALA A 333 47.17 -59.02 -7.24
CA ALA A 333 47.09 -57.85 -6.39
C ALA A 333 46.51 -58.17 -5.00
N LYS A 334 47.39 -58.30 -4.00
CA LYS A 334 47.02 -58.51 -2.59
C LYS A 334 46.46 -57.22 -1.96
N GLY A 335 45.25 -56.89 -2.38
CA GLY A 335 44.35 -56.00 -1.65
C GLY A 335 44.74 -54.52 -1.64
N ASN A 336 44.46 -53.81 -2.73
CA ASN A 336 44.00 -52.42 -2.63
C ASN A 336 43.03 -52.08 -3.74
N LYS A 337 41.99 -51.28 -3.41
CA LYS A 337 40.91 -50.91 -4.35
C LYS A 337 41.25 -49.63 -5.14
N SER A 338 42.29 -49.68 -5.98
CA SER A 338 42.40 -48.72 -7.09
C SER A 338 41.30 -49.01 -8.12
N LYS A 339 40.75 -47.97 -8.75
CA LYS A 339 39.53 -48.08 -9.58
C LYS A 339 39.79 -48.24 -11.08
N GLU A 340 41.01 -48.60 -11.44
CA GLU A 340 41.47 -48.82 -12.81
C GLU A 340 41.79 -50.31 -13.00
N ALA A 341 40.75 -51.11 -13.26
CA ALA A 341 40.90 -52.51 -13.59
C ALA A 341 41.10 -52.67 -15.11
N LEU A 342 42.33 -53.00 -15.51
CA LEU A 342 42.59 -53.58 -16.83
C LEU A 342 41.86 -54.94 -16.96
N PRO A 343 41.53 -55.41 -18.18
CA PRO A 343 40.70 -56.58 -18.39
C PRO A 343 41.46 -57.90 -18.13
N ALA A 344 41.74 -58.19 -16.86
CA ALA A 344 42.30 -59.45 -16.41
C ALA A 344 41.30 -60.59 -16.59
N ALA A 345 41.54 -61.47 -17.55
CA ALA A 345 40.79 -62.72 -17.69
C ALA A 345 41.01 -63.61 -16.44
N PRO A 346 39.96 -64.24 -15.88
CA PRO A 346 40.07 -64.98 -14.62
C PRO A 346 40.87 -66.27 -14.79
N ILE A 347 42.08 -66.29 -14.21
CA ILE A 347 42.94 -67.49 -14.18
C ILE A 347 42.36 -68.53 -13.21
N THR A 348 41.93 -69.67 -13.73
CA THR A 348 41.45 -70.82 -12.94
C THR A 348 42.61 -71.73 -12.52
N LEU A 349 43.01 -71.62 -11.24
CA LEU A 349 44.00 -72.52 -10.63
C LEU A 349 43.42 -73.92 -10.39
N ILE A 350 44.06 -74.94 -10.96
CA ILE A 350 43.76 -76.36 -10.76
C ILE A 350 44.88 -77.02 -9.95
N ASN A 351 44.50 -77.92 -9.02
CA ASN A 351 45.35 -78.75 -8.16
C ASN A 351 46.22 -78.02 -7.11
N GLN A 352 45.68 -77.90 -5.89
CA GLN A 352 46.47 -77.74 -4.66
C GLN A 352 46.84 -79.10 -4.05
N ARG A 353 47.92 -79.16 -3.26
CA ARG A 353 48.20 -80.18 -2.24
C ARG A 353 48.77 -79.52 -0.98
N PRO A 354 48.44 -79.99 0.25
CA PRO A 354 48.78 -79.27 1.48
C PRO A 354 50.13 -79.66 2.12
N VAL A 355 50.89 -78.61 2.43
CA VAL A 355 51.81 -78.35 3.57
C VAL A 355 52.26 -79.51 4.49
N ALA A 356 53.57 -79.59 4.72
CA ALA A 356 54.17 -79.91 6.02
C ALA A 356 55.49 -79.11 6.23
N GLU A 357 55.58 -78.49 7.41
CA GLU A 357 56.76 -78.20 8.27
C GLU A 357 58.18 -78.03 7.67
N ASP A 358 58.83 -76.89 7.98
CA ASP A 358 59.98 -76.91 8.90
C ASP A 358 60.23 -75.53 9.59
N VAL A 359 60.98 -75.51 10.69
CA VAL A 359 60.89 -74.50 11.78
C VAL A 359 62.06 -73.49 11.81
N HIS A 360 61.85 -72.26 12.33
CA HIS A 360 62.57 -71.64 13.49
C HIS A 360 62.26 -70.15 13.75
N GLU A 361 62.57 -69.68 14.96
CA GLU A 361 61.92 -68.53 15.65
C GLU A 361 62.85 -67.36 16.03
N TYR A 362 62.29 -66.12 16.01
CA TYR A 362 62.35 -65.00 16.99
C TYR A 362 63.68 -64.54 17.68
N PRO A 363 63.86 -63.22 18.01
CA PRO A 363 62.96 -62.47 18.92
C PRO A 363 62.62 -60.98 18.65
N SER A 364 61.51 -60.59 19.29
CA SER A 364 60.98 -59.30 19.80
C SER A 364 61.80 -57.98 19.66
N THR A 365 61.17 -56.80 19.56
CA THR A 365 60.38 -56.16 20.66
C THR A 365 59.37 -55.07 20.26
N ASN A 366 58.41 -54.83 21.18
CA ASN A 366 57.40 -53.77 21.36
C ASN A 366 57.67 -52.39 20.70
N SER A 367 56.65 -51.57 20.37
CA SER A 367 55.63 -51.03 21.30
C SER A 367 54.41 -50.33 20.62
N LEU A 368 53.50 -49.72 21.40
CA LEU A 368 52.12 -49.36 20.98
C LEU A 368 51.84 -47.85 20.74
N LYS A 369 50.86 -47.62 19.86
CA LYS A 369 49.95 -46.45 19.67
C LYS A 369 49.79 -45.47 20.85
N LYS A 370 49.76 -44.14 20.57
CA LYS A 370 48.50 -43.31 20.61
C LYS A 370 48.65 -41.81 20.22
N ASN A 371 47.69 -41.34 19.41
CA ASN A 371 46.88 -40.09 19.47
C ASN A 371 47.42 -38.65 19.76
N THR A 372 46.62 -37.70 19.22
CA THR A 372 46.23 -36.35 19.73
C THR A 372 47.13 -35.11 19.51
N SER A 373 46.71 -34.31 18.52
CA SER A 373 46.52 -32.83 18.51
C SER A 373 46.98 -31.97 19.70
N THR A 374 47.62 -30.81 19.42
CA THR A 374 46.96 -29.46 19.38
C THR A 374 47.92 -28.32 18.98
N VAL A 375 47.36 -27.25 18.36
CA VAL A 375 47.66 -25.79 18.48
C VAL A 375 49.12 -25.30 18.73
N GLY A 376 49.59 -24.32 17.93
CA GLY A 376 50.73 -23.47 18.31
C GLY A 376 51.19 -22.45 17.25
N SER A 377 50.98 -21.15 17.51
CA SER A 377 51.45 -20.02 16.66
C SER A 377 52.89 -19.61 16.98
N ALA A 378 53.69 -19.17 15.98
CA ALA A 378 54.54 -17.98 16.11
C ALA A 378 55.20 -17.50 14.79
N SER A 379 55.27 -16.17 14.65
CA SER A 379 55.94 -15.36 13.63
C SER A 379 57.48 -15.49 13.59
N SER A 380 58.08 -15.23 12.41
CA SER A 380 59.36 -14.51 12.33
C SER A 380 59.48 -13.70 11.02
N ARG A 381 60.40 -12.72 10.98
CA ARG A 381 60.47 -11.62 10.01
C ARG A 381 61.91 -11.33 9.60
N ALA A 382 62.17 -11.22 8.30
CA ALA A 382 63.40 -10.61 7.76
C ALA A 382 63.16 -10.03 6.35
N SER A 383 63.99 -9.07 5.94
CA SER A 383 63.92 -8.38 4.64
C SER A 383 65.30 -8.31 4.01
N MET A 384 65.38 -8.25 2.67
CA MET A 384 66.54 -7.69 1.97
C MET A 384 66.10 -6.91 0.72
N LYS A 385 66.80 -5.81 0.45
CA LYS A 385 67.01 -5.23 -0.89
C LYS A 385 68.31 -5.86 -1.45
N SER A 386 68.75 -5.72 -2.69
CA SER A 386 68.46 -4.75 -3.75
C SER A 386 68.74 -5.40 -5.15
N GLU A 387 68.89 -4.75 -6.32
CA GLU A 387 69.10 -3.33 -6.68
C GLU A 387 68.40 -2.98 -8.02
N ILE A 388 69.11 -2.34 -8.95
CA ILE A 388 68.60 -1.51 -10.06
C ILE A 388 69.52 -1.68 -11.27
N SER A 389 68.97 -1.64 -12.49
CA SER A 389 69.67 -1.08 -13.67
C SER A 389 68.62 -0.53 -14.65
N ALA A 390 68.96 0.52 -15.41
CA ALA A 390 67.97 1.27 -16.20
C ALA A 390 68.58 2.04 -17.39
N THR A 391 67.84 2.11 -18.49
CA THR A 391 67.95 3.19 -19.49
C THR A 391 66.66 3.34 -20.33
N GLN A 392 66.11 4.56 -20.32
CA GLN A 392 65.54 5.37 -21.43
C GLN A 392 64.86 4.64 -22.62
N SER A 393 63.68 5.08 -23.08
CA SER A 393 63.48 6.39 -23.74
C SER A 393 62.02 6.89 -23.72
N SER A 394 61.76 8.12 -24.17
CA SER A 394 60.51 8.88 -23.92
C SER A 394 59.84 9.51 -25.16
N SER A 395 58.49 9.52 -25.16
CA SER A 395 57.58 10.58 -25.70
C SER A 395 57.61 10.89 -27.24
N THR A 396 56.67 11.60 -27.91
CA THR A 396 55.53 12.47 -27.49
C THR A 396 54.51 12.76 -28.64
N THR A 397 53.18 12.75 -28.36
CA THR A 397 52.07 13.65 -28.85
C THR A 397 51.56 13.80 -30.31
N SER A 398 50.32 14.32 -30.41
CA SER A 398 49.50 14.87 -31.54
C SER A 398 48.85 13.87 -32.52
N GLU A 399 47.56 13.92 -32.94
CA GLU A 399 46.52 14.98 -33.20
C GLU A 399 46.61 15.67 -34.59
N ALA A 400 45.54 15.95 -35.37
CA ALA A 400 44.11 15.53 -35.36
C ALA A 400 43.32 16.02 -36.64
N LYS A 401 42.07 15.52 -36.82
CA LYS A 401 40.84 16.15 -37.43
C LYS A 401 40.54 16.20 -38.96
N ALA A 402 39.21 16.36 -39.22
CA ALA A 402 38.42 16.71 -40.44
C ALA A 402 38.18 15.58 -41.51
N SER A 403 36.99 15.27 -42.07
CA SER A 403 35.66 15.93 -42.38
C SER A 403 35.54 16.46 -43.83
N ALA A 404 34.42 16.33 -44.59
CA ALA A 404 33.22 15.47 -44.50
C ALA A 404 32.74 15.05 -45.95
N VAL A 405 31.53 15.24 -46.56
CA VAL A 405 30.26 15.95 -46.28
C VAL A 405 29.09 15.41 -47.18
N ALA A 406 27.83 15.40 -46.69
CA ALA A 406 26.53 15.40 -47.42
C ALA A 406 26.14 14.25 -48.42
N ALA A 407 24.96 14.24 -49.06
CA ALA A 407 23.58 13.97 -48.55
C ALA A 407 22.47 14.29 -49.59
N THR A 408 21.46 13.42 -49.82
CA THR A 408 20.11 13.82 -50.34
C THR A 408 19.01 12.75 -50.19
N THR A 409 17.76 13.20 -50.31
CA THR A 409 16.44 12.54 -50.05
C THR A 409 15.85 11.67 -51.17
N ALA A 410 14.96 10.73 -50.82
CA ALA A 410 13.68 10.48 -51.53
C ALA A 410 12.67 9.72 -50.64
N THR A 411 11.36 9.83 -50.93
CA THR A 411 10.24 9.25 -50.13
C THR A 411 9.24 8.52 -51.02
N THR A 412 8.69 7.38 -50.56
CA THR A 412 7.40 6.81 -51.01
C THR A 412 6.84 5.84 -49.96
N ALA A 413 5.58 5.39 -50.11
CA ALA A 413 4.80 4.74 -49.04
C ALA A 413 3.83 3.65 -49.53
N ALA A 414 3.14 3.04 -48.55
CA ALA A 414 1.82 2.39 -48.61
C ALA A 414 1.69 0.83 -48.61
N ALA A 415 0.92 0.37 -47.61
CA ALA A 415 -0.18 -0.60 -47.68
C ALA A 415 0.07 -2.11 -47.97
N ALA A 416 0.03 -2.88 -46.87
CA ALA A 416 -0.77 -4.09 -46.60
C ALA A 416 -1.50 -4.87 -47.73
N THR A 417 -1.55 -6.20 -47.58
CA THR A 417 -2.68 -7.03 -48.01
C THR A 417 -2.77 -8.32 -47.17
N VAL A 418 -3.92 -9.01 -47.18
CA VAL A 418 -4.24 -10.13 -46.29
C VAL A 418 -4.77 -11.35 -47.05
N ALA A 419 -4.27 -12.54 -46.73
CA ALA A 419 -4.89 -13.84 -47.03
C ALA A 419 -4.37 -14.89 -46.00
N ALA A 420 -5.12 -15.71 -45.26
CA ALA A 420 -6.46 -16.30 -45.33
C ALA A 420 -6.52 -17.74 -45.90
N SER A 421 -6.80 -18.70 -45.01
CA SER A 421 -7.32 -20.07 -45.27
C SER A 421 -6.33 -21.08 -45.91
N ASN A 422 -6.43 -22.42 -45.75
CA ASN A 422 -7.50 -23.25 -45.18
C ASN A 422 -7.03 -24.71 -44.85
N ARG A 423 -7.92 -25.47 -44.17
CA ARG A 423 -8.12 -26.95 -44.24
C ARG A 423 -7.13 -27.95 -43.63
N ASN A 424 -7.58 -28.50 -42.50
CA ASN A 424 -7.46 -29.91 -42.05
C ASN A 424 -8.04 -30.90 -43.11
N PRO A 425 -7.69 -32.21 -43.13
CA PRO A 425 -8.52 -33.16 -42.34
C PRO A 425 -7.82 -34.42 -41.77
N SER A 426 -8.15 -34.73 -40.51
CA SER A 426 -8.59 -36.03 -39.93
C SER A 426 -8.15 -37.37 -40.54
N VAL A 427 -7.66 -38.31 -39.70
CA VAL A 427 -8.17 -39.71 -39.66
C VAL A 427 -7.81 -40.49 -38.35
N THR A 428 -8.87 -40.99 -37.68
CA THR A 428 -8.98 -42.14 -36.74
C THR A 428 -8.06 -42.38 -35.51
N ASN A 429 -8.68 -42.24 -34.33
CA ASN A 429 -9.02 -43.34 -33.37
C ASN A 429 -7.94 -44.10 -32.55
N GLY A 430 -8.08 -44.12 -31.21
CA GLY A 430 -7.59 -45.24 -30.36
C GLY A 430 -7.07 -44.88 -28.95
N ASN A 431 -7.89 -45.07 -27.91
CA ASN A 431 -7.63 -44.94 -26.46
C ASN A 431 -6.16 -44.97 -25.95
N GLY A 432 -5.79 -43.95 -25.16
CA GLY A 432 -4.68 -43.98 -24.21
C GLY A 432 -4.75 -42.81 -23.23
N LYS A 433 -4.42 -43.00 -21.95
CA LYS A 433 -4.22 -41.88 -21.01
C LYS A 433 -2.96 -41.11 -21.40
N VAL A 434 -3.05 -39.78 -21.45
CA VAL A 434 -1.91 -38.87 -21.47
C VAL A 434 -2.23 -37.72 -20.52
N ASP A 435 -1.28 -37.36 -19.68
CA ASP A 435 -1.44 -36.27 -18.70
C ASP A 435 -1.45 -34.90 -19.40
N SER A 436 -2.37 -34.02 -19.01
CA SER A 436 -2.53 -32.70 -19.62
C SER A 436 -1.41 -31.75 -19.19
N ASN A 437 -0.79 -31.08 -20.17
CA ASN A 437 0.25 -30.08 -19.94
C ASN A 437 -0.35 -28.83 -19.26
N PRO A 438 0.18 -28.36 -18.11
CA PRO A 438 -0.46 -27.31 -17.30
C PRO A 438 -0.08 -25.88 -17.73
N PHE A 439 0.12 -25.64 -19.03
CA PHE A 439 0.46 -24.33 -19.59
C PHE A 439 -0.16 -24.17 -20.99
N GLU A 440 -1.41 -23.71 -21.02
CA GLU A 440 -1.87 -22.72 -21.98
C GLU A 440 -2.50 -21.59 -21.15
N GLU A 441 -1.78 -20.47 -21.04
CA GLU A 441 -2.29 -19.22 -20.49
C GLU A 441 -2.83 -18.41 -21.68
N GLU A 442 -4.10 -18.02 -21.66
CA GLU A 442 -4.55 -16.77 -22.27
C GLU A 442 -5.28 -15.96 -21.20
N GLU A 443 -5.09 -14.64 -21.25
CA GLU A 443 -5.41 -13.73 -20.17
C GLU A 443 -6.88 -13.29 -20.25
N GLU A 444 -7.59 -13.32 -19.12
CA GLU A 444 -8.69 -12.39 -18.89
C GLU A 444 -8.63 -11.89 -17.44
N TRP A 445 -8.80 -10.57 -17.28
CA TRP A 445 -8.77 -9.90 -15.97
C TRP A 445 -10.19 -9.88 -15.38
N ASP A 446 -10.35 -9.31 -14.19
CA ASP A 446 -11.64 -9.00 -13.52
C ASP A 446 -12.39 -10.18 -12.85
N GLU A 447 -11.82 -10.73 -11.77
CA GLU A 447 -12.63 -11.31 -10.67
C GLU A 447 -12.34 -10.62 -9.32
N ALA A 448 -13.01 -9.48 -9.09
CA ALA A 448 -13.16 -8.88 -7.76
C ALA A 448 -14.56 -9.11 -7.15
N ASP A 449 -15.56 -9.46 -7.97
CA ASP A 449 -16.98 -9.32 -7.65
C ASP A 449 -17.72 -10.64 -7.33
N ASN A 450 -17.02 -11.77 -7.19
CA ASN A 450 -17.62 -13.06 -6.79
C ASN A 450 -17.95 -13.13 -5.27
N VAL A 451 -18.60 -12.09 -4.73
CA VAL A 451 -19.19 -12.06 -3.38
C VAL A 451 -20.54 -12.78 -3.34
N LEU A 452 -21.20 -12.94 -4.50
CA LEU A 452 -22.52 -13.55 -4.65
C LEU A 452 -22.53 -15.02 -5.14
N VAL A 453 -21.44 -15.76 -4.97
CA VAL A 453 -21.48 -17.22 -5.22
C VAL A 453 -22.37 -17.94 -4.22
N ASP A 454 -23.11 -18.94 -4.71
CA ASP A 454 -23.83 -19.91 -3.90
C ASP A 454 -22.81 -20.82 -3.17
N ASN A 455 -22.75 -20.71 -1.85
CA ASN A 455 -21.83 -21.47 -1.01
C ASN A 455 -22.36 -22.87 -0.61
N GLY A 456 -23.57 -23.25 -1.06
CA GLY A 456 -24.22 -24.51 -0.75
C GLY A 456 -24.83 -24.61 0.66
N GLU A 457 -24.75 -23.56 1.49
CA GLU A 457 -25.33 -23.59 2.84
C GLU A 457 -26.85 -23.37 2.81
N PRO A 458 -27.63 -23.99 3.71
CA PRO A 458 -29.09 -23.86 3.73
C PRO A 458 -29.52 -22.51 4.34
N GLY A 459 -30.30 -21.73 3.60
CA GLY A 459 -30.78 -20.43 4.07
C GLY A 459 -32.02 -20.50 4.98
N VAL A 460 -32.38 -19.35 5.57
CA VAL A 460 -33.60 -19.16 6.36
C VAL A 460 -34.75 -18.76 5.42
N PRO A 461 -35.93 -19.41 5.44
CA PRO A 461 -37.02 -19.05 4.55
C PRO A 461 -37.61 -17.68 4.91
N VAL A 462 -37.69 -16.79 3.93
CA VAL A 462 -38.27 -15.45 4.02
C VAL A 462 -39.38 -15.27 2.97
N LYS A 463 -40.34 -14.39 3.26
CA LYS A 463 -41.47 -14.06 2.38
C LYS A 463 -41.48 -12.58 2.06
N ALA A 464 -41.62 -12.25 0.78
CA ALA A 464 -41.73 -10.88 0.31
C ALA A 464 -43.01 -10.20 0.83
N LEU A 465 -42.84 -9.04 1.48
CA LEU A 465 -43.92 -8.16 1.93
C LEU A 465 -44.40 -7.21 0.84
N TYR A 466 -43.56 -6.89 -0.13
CA TYR A 466 -43.84 -5.98 -1.25
C TYR A 466 -43.20 -6.52 -2.54
N ASP A 467 -43.61 -5.99 -3.69
CA ASP A 467 -42.89 -6.19 -4.96
C ASP A 467 -41.53 -5.46 -4.89
N TYR A 468 -40.48 -6.08 -5.43
CA TYR A 468 -39.15 -5.50 -5.57
C TYR A 468 -38.57 -5.81 -6.96
N GLU A 469 -38.14 -4.77 -7.67
CA GLU A 469 -37.46 -4.84 -8.96
C GLU A 469 -36.04 -4.31 -8.75
N GLY A 470 -35.04 -5.16 -8.97
CA GLY A 470 -33.65 -4.86 -8.65
C GLY A 470 -33.08 -3.82 -9.61
N ALA A 471 -32.36 -2.83 -9.07
CA ALA A 471 -31.78 -1.76 -9.90
C ALA A 471 -30.50 -2.22 -10.61
N GLU A 472 -29.63 -2.93 -9.90
CA GLU A 472 -28.32 -3.39 -10.39
C GLU A 472 -28.25 -4.92 -10.62
N SER A 473 -27.17 -5.38 -11.25
CA SER A 473 -27.00 -6.78 -11.71
C SER A 473 -26.74 -7.80 -10.59
N ASP A 474 -26.48 -7.34 -9.38
CA ASP A 474 -26.25 -8.08 -8.15
C ASP A 474 -27.53 -8.21 -7.28
N GLU A 475 -28.58 -7.44 -7.60
CA GLU A 475 -29.85 -7.45 -6.87
C GLU A 475 -30.84 -8.54 -7.31
N LEU A 476 -31.64 -9.04 -6.36
CA LEU A 476 -32.78 -9.93 -6.62
C LEU A 476 -34.01 -9.16 -7.15
N THR A 477 -35.00 -9.90 -7.66
CA THR A 477 -36.28 -9.35 -8.13
C THR A 477 -37.38 -10.36 -7.79
N PHE A 478 -38.41 -9.91 -7.09
CA PHE A 478 -39.45 -10.75 -6.49
C PHE A 478 -40.76 -9.99 -6.32
N LYS A 479 -41.86 -10.71 -6.08
CA LYS A 479 -43.20 -10.15 -5.89
C LYS A 479 -43.74 -10.40 -4.50
N GLN A 480 -44.66 -9.56 -4.04
CA GLN A 480 -45.36 -9.70 -2.77
C GLN A 480 -45.96 -11.11 -2.65
N GLY A 481 -45.56 -11.83 -1.60
CA GLY A 481 -45.97 -13.20 -1.34
C GLY A 481 -45.03 -14.30 -1.85
N ASP A 482 -44.03 -13.97 -2.68
CA ASP A 482 -42.98 -14.91 -3.05
C ASP A 482 -42.18 -15.36 -1.82
N VAL A 483 -41.67 -16.60 -1.88
CA VAL A 483 -40.90 -17.24 -0.81
C VAL A 483 -39.53 -17.61 -1.34
N PHE A 484 -38.48 -17.21 -0.62
CA PHE A 484 -37.09 -17.46 -0.99
C PHE A 484 -36.20 -17.62 0.26
N GLU A 485 -34.90 -17.86 0.09
CA GLU A 485 -33.97 -18.11 1.20
C GLU A 485 -33.11 -16.87 1.49
N LYS A 486 -33.00 -16.49 2.76
CA LYS A 486 -32.00 -15.55 3.28
C LYS A 486 -30.72 -16.31 3.62
N LEU A 487 -29.57 -15.83 3.16
CA LEU A 487 -28.26 -16.45 3.38
C LEU A 487 -27.44 -15.71 4.44
N GLU A 488 -27.42 -14.38 4.40
CA GLU A 488 -26.64 -13.54 5.31
C GLU A 488 -27.54 -12.46 5.96
N ASP A 489 -27.13 -11.96 7.13
CA ASP A 489 -27.88 -10.95 7.89
C ASP A 489 -27.81 -9.53 7.30
N GLU A 490 -28.47 -8.57 7.95
CA GLU A 490 -28.51 -7.17 7.53
C GLU A 490 -27.13 -6.50 7.71
N ASP A 491 -26.61 -5.90 6.64
CA ASP A 491 -25.33 -5.19 6.62
C ASP A 491 -25.43 -3.75 7.19
N GLU A 492 -24.33 -2.99 7.18
CA GLU A 492 -24.32 -1.59 7.66
C GLU A 492 -25.18 -0.62 6.82
N GLN A 493 -25.72 -1.08 5.68
CA GLN A 493 -26.45 -0.30 4.68
C GLN A 493 -27.93 -0.71 4.54
N GLY A 494 -28.36 -1.77 5.25
CA GLY A 494 -29.75 -2.25 5.28
C GLY A 494 -30.06 -3.39 4.29
N TRP A 495 -29.05 -4.02 3.70
CA TRP A 495 -29.19 -5.09 2.72
C TRP A 495 -28.96 -6.47 3.33
N CYS A 496 -29.66 -7.48 2.82
CA CYS A 496 -29.44 -8.89 3.10
C CYS A 496 -29.09 -9.62 1.80
N LYS A 497 -28.29 -10.69 1.90
CA LYS A 497 -28.03 -11.61 0.79
C LYS A 497 -29.06 -12.73 0.79
N GLY A 498 -29.66 -13.01 -0.36
CA GLY A 498 -30.67 -14.06 -0.52
C GLY A 498 -30.42 -14.96 -1.73
N ARG A 499 -31.22 -16.02 -1.84
CA ARG A 499 -31.22 -16.99 -2.94
C ARG A 499 -32.65 -17.27 -3.41
N MET A 500 -32.90 -17.05 -4.69
CA MET A 500 -34.20 -17.26 -5.32
C MET A 500 -34.02 -17.85 -6.72
N ASN A 501 -34.77 -18.91 -7.05
CA ASN A 501 -34.73 -19.58 -8.36
C ASN A 501 -33.31 -20.00 -8.84
N GLY A 502 -32.38 -20.26 -7.91
CA GLY A 502 -30.99 -20.61 -8.21
C GLY A 502 -30.05 -19.42 -8.48
N ARG A 503 -30.53 -18.17 -8.39
CA ARG A 503 -29.69 -16.96 -8.37
C ARG A 503 -29.51 -16.49 -6.93
N VAL A 504 -28.30 -16.11 -6.57
CA VAL A 504 -27.96 -15.41 -5.33
C VAL A 504 -27.85 -13.91 -5.64
N GLY A 505 -28.25 -13.05 -4.69
CA GLY A 505 -28.21 -11.61 -4.86
C GLY A 505 -28.64 -10.83 -3.62
N LEU A 506 -28.49 -9.51 -3.68
CA LEU A 506 -28.87 -8.59 -2.59
C LEU A 506 -30.35 -8.23 -2.64
N TYR A 507 -30.93 -7.94 -1.47
CA TYR A 507 -32.27 -7.36 -1.33
C TYR A 507 -32.39 -6.51 -0.05
N PRO A 508 -33.29 -5.51 0.02
CA PRO A 508 -33.46 -4.69 1.23
C PRO A 508 -34.12 -5.47 2.37
N ALA A 509 -33.53 -5.44 3.57
CA ALA A 509 -33.99 -6.23 4.71
C ALA A 509 -35.46 -5.96 5.11
N ASN A 510 -35.93 -4.73 4.90
CA ASN A 510 -37.29 -4.29 5.22
C ASN A 510 -38.37 -4.69 4.19
N TYR A 511 -38.01 -5.39 3.11
CA TYR A 511 -38.97 -5.88 2.09
C TYR A 511 -39.47 -7.31 2.37
N VAL A 512 -39.01 -7.99 3.42
CA VAL A 512 -39.39 -9.38 3.74
C VAL A 512 -39.82 -9.59 5.21
N GLU A 513 -40.50 -10.70 5.46
CA GLU A 513 -40.71 -11.27 6.80
C GLU A 513 -40.10 -12.69 6.89
N ASN A 514 -39.55 -13.07 8.04
CA ASN A 514 -39.07 -14.43 8.27
C ASN A 514 -40.26 -15.41 8.36
N ILE A 515 -40.23 -16.50 7.60
CA ILE A 515 -41.24 -17.57 7.68
C ILE A 515 -40.86 -18.58 8.78
N ASN A 516 -40.63 -18.08 10.00
CA ASN A 516 -40.72 -18.82 11.27
C ASN A 516 -40.41 -17.86 12.44
N ALA A 517 -41.14 -18.03 13.55
CA ALA A 517 -40.91 -17.44 14.86
C ALA A 517 -41.41 -18.41 15.94
#